data_AF-A0A2V1BKE7-F1
#
_entry.id   AF-A0A2V1BKE7-F1
#
_cell.length_a   1.000
_cell.length_b   1.000
_cell.length_c   1.000
_cell.angle_alpha   90.00
_cell.angle_beta   90.00
_cell.angle_gamma   90.00
#
_symmetry.space_group_name_H-M   'P 1'
#
loop_
_entity.id
_entity.type
_entity.pdbx_description
1 polymer ?
#
loop_
_entity_poly.entity_id
_entity_poly.type
_entity_poly.pdbx_seq_one_letter_code
_entity_poly.pdbx_strand_id
1 'polypeptide(L)'
;MVSSQSLLFGALFAATKFAYAQDSDMSCDDYFVKIDNTTQLSFYSTCPSLDAMVGPSHAFSGAFELPGVESIGKFSSGYLGPKLRGSERVDDRVTTVSMPDLLNTTSGGVLFGYLDNLTSVDFPKLDTISGDLVLIGNYEAKTLTLPALSDVTGGGLLDGHFDSYVPSPCPFLLPSPPPLPHISVPATHES
;
A
#
# COMPACT_ATOMS: atom_id res chain seq x y z
N MET A 1 -35.12 10.33 -75.73
CA MET A 1 -34.36 9.11 -76.10
C MET A 1 -32.89 9.44 -76.03
N VAL A 2 -32.07 8.49 -75.56
CA VAL A 2 -30.61 8.53 -75.30
C VAL A 2 -30.25 9.29 -74.00
N SER A 3 -30.14 8.60 -72.86
CA SER A 3 -29.04 7.71 -72.42
C SER A 3 -27.77 8.50 -72.10
N SER A 4 -27.43 8.58 -70.82
CA SER A 4 -26.02 8.50 -70.40
C SER A 4 -25.91 8.08 -68.95
N GLN A 5 -24.88 7.29 -68.68
CA GLN A 5 -24.78 6.34 -67.60
C GLN A 5 -24.31 6.95 -66.29
N SER A 6 -24.73 6.29 -65.22
CA SER A 6 -24.32 6.46 -63.83
C SER A 6 -22.81 6.31 -63.64
N LEU A 7 -22.19 7.24 -62.91
CA LEU A 7 -20.92 7.00 -62.22
C LEU A 7 -21.16 7.08 -60.72
N LEU A 8 -21.15 5.90 -60.11
CA LEU A 8 -21.11 5.69 -58.66
C LEU A 8 -19.79 6.23 -58.11
N PHE A 9 -19.82 7.35 -57.41
CA PHE A 9 -18.78 7.70 -56.44
C PHE A 9 -19.20 7.13 -55.09
N GLY A 10 -18.71 5.92 -54.79
CA GLY A 10 -18.76 5.35 -53.46
C GLY A 10 -17.80 6.12 -52.56
N ALA A 11 -18.33 7.00 -51.70
CA ALA A 11 -17.57 7.59 -50.61
C ALA A 11 -17.37 6.52 -49.53
N LEU A 12 -16.15 6.00 -49.45
CA LEU A 12 -15.70 5.15 -48.35
C LEU A 12 -15.61 6.04 -47.10
N PHE A 13 -16.66 6.05 -46.27
CA PHE A 13 -16.58 6.64 -44.94
C PHE A 13 -15.68 5.75 -44.08
N ALA A 14 -14.40 6.11 -44.02
CA ALA A 14 -13.53 5.63 -42.96
C ALA A 14 -14.08 6.19 -41.64
N ALA A 15 -14.82 5.36 -40.91
CA ALA A 15 -15.16 5.63 -39.53
C ALA A 15 -13.85 5.60 -38.73
N THR A 16 -13.19 6.74 -38.62
CA THR A 16 -12.18 6.96 -37.59
C THR A 16 -12.90 6.85 -36.26
N LYS A 17 -12.84 5.67 -35.66
CA LYS A 17 -13.10 5.50 -34.24
C LYS A 17 -12.09 6.40 -33.53
N PHE A 18 -12.53 7.55 -33.08
CA PHE A 18 -11.84 8.26 -32.01
C PHE A 18 -11.99 7.41 -30.75
N ALA A 19 -11.06 6.47 -30.58
CA ALA A 19 -10.77 5.93 -29.28
C ALA A 19 -10.11 7.07 -28.51
N TYR A 20 -10.87 7.74 -27.66
CA TYR A 20 -10.29 8.48 -26.55
C TYR A 20 -9.69 7.43 -25.61
N ALA A 21 -8.46 7.00 -25.92
CA ALA A 21 -7.59 6.41 -24.93
C ALA A 21 -7.22 7.55 -23.98
N GLN A 22 -7.83 7.57 -22.82
CA GLN A 22 -7.34 8.34 -21.69
C GLN A 22 -6.15 7.56 -21.08
N ASP A 23 -5.14 7.23 -21.90
CA ASP A 23 -3.82 6.82 -21.42
C ASP A 23 -3.08 8.13 -21.13
N SER A 24 -3.19 8.61 -19.90
CA SER A 24 -2.09 9.37 -19.32
C SER A 24 -0.85 8.50 -19.44
N ASP A 25 0.24 9.08 -19.95
CA ASP A 25 1.55 8.42 -20.12
C ASP A 25 2.00 7.88 -18.75
N MET A 26 1.68 6.61 -18.46
CA MET A 26 1.99 5.99 -17.16
C MET A 26 3.51 5.92 -17.05
N SER A 27 4.06 6.41 -15.95
CA SER A 27 5.51 6.42 -15.76
C SER A 27 5.91 6.12 -14.32
N CYS A 28 7.09 5.51 -14.15
CA CYS A 28 7.61 5.21 -12.82
C CYS A 28 8.06 6.48 -12.05
N ASP A 29 8.16 7.63 -12.72
CA ASP A 29 8.46 8.93 -12.11
C ASP A 29 7.21 9.79 -11.86
N ASP A 30 6.01 9.21 -12.00
CA ASP A 30 4.75 9.88 -11.65
C ASP A 30 4.73 10.24 -10.16
N TYR A 31 4.42 11.49 -9.84
CA TYR A 31 4.39 11.96 -8.45
C TYR A 31 3.14 11.49 -7.67
N PHE A 32 2.07 11.16 -8.38
CA PHE A 32 0.82 10.64 -7.81
C PHE A 32 0.34 9.43 -8.60
N VAL A 33 0.34 8.27 -7.95
CA VAL A 33 -0.07 7.00 -8.56
C VAL A 33 -1.37 6.55 -7.92
N LYS A 34 -2.48 6.94 -8.56
CA LYS A 34 -3.82 6.46 -8.22
C LYS A 34 -4.26 5.41 -9.22
N ILE A 35 -4.49 4.20 -8.72
CA ILE A 35 -4.74 3.03 -9.55
C ILE A 35 -6.23 2.72 -9.56
N ASP A 36 -6.83 2.77 -10.75
CA ASP A 36 -8.24 2.51 -11.03
C ASP A 36 -8.48 1.06 -11.48
N ASN A 37 -7.50 0.43 -12.13
CA ASN A 37 -7.69 -0.86 -12.81
C ASN A 37 -6.43 -1.74 -12.82
N THR A 38 -6.59 -2.97 -13.32
CA THR A 38 -5.55 -3.99 -13.37
C THR A 38 -4.45 -3.69 -14.38
N THR A 39 -4.71 -2.89 -15.42
CA THR A 39 -3.68 -2.47 -16.40
C THR A 39 -2.66 -1.56 -15.73
N GLN A 40 -3.13 -0.60 -14.94
CA GLN A 40 -2.25 0.26 -14.13
C GLN A 40 -1.49 -0.55 -13.08
N LEU A 41 -2.14 -1.48 -12.35
CA LEU A 41 -1.44 -2.39 -11.44
C LEU A 41 -0.30 -3.13 -12.16
N SER A 42 -0.57 -3.67 -13.34
CA SER A 42 0.40 -4.44 -14.12
C SER A 42 1.58 -3.58 -14.56
N PHE A 43 1.33 -2.32 -14.95
CA PHE A 43 2.37 -1.37 -15.31
C PHE A 43 3.24 -1.01 -14.10
N TYR A 44 2.64 -0.54 -13.01
CA TYR A 44 3.38 -0.07 -11.83
C TYR A 44 4.12 -1.20 -11.09
N SER A 45 3.67 -2.46 -11.24
CA SER A 45 4.43 -3.63 -10.74
C SER A 45 5.78 -3.83 -11.45
N THR A 46 6.01 -3.17 -12.59
CA THR A 46 7.31 -3.19 -13.28
C THR A 46 8.27 -2.11 -12.78
N CYS A 47 7.78 -1.18 -11.96
CA CYS A 47 8.57 -0.07 -11.42
C CYS A 47 9.19 -0.48 -10.07
N PRO A 48 10.52 -0.66 -9.97
CA PRO A 48 11.15 -1.04 -8.71
C PRO A 48 11.09 0.08 -7.65
N SER A 49 11.00 1.34 -8.09
CA SER A 49 10.87 2.50 -7.21
C SER A 49 9.82 3.45 -7.75
N LEU A 50 8.95 3.93 -6.85
CA LEU A 50 7.92 4.92 -7.12
C LEU A 50 8.01 6.01 -6.05
N ASP A 51 8.75 7.10 -6.27
CA ASP A 51 8.85 8.22 -5.30
C ASP A 51 7.58 9.10 -5.31
N ALA A 52 6.44 8.43 -5.12
CA ALA A 52 5.10 8.92 -5.35
C ALA A 52 4.20 8.59 -4.16
N MET A 53 3.08 9.30 -4.06
CA MET A 53 1.96 8.80 -3.27
C MET A 53 1.23 7.72 -4.08
N VAL A 54 1.30 6.47 -3.61
CA VAL A 54 0.70 5.30 -4.24
C VAL A 54 -0.56 4.88 -3.49
N GLY A 55 -1.62 4.53 -4.22
CA GLY A 55 -2.77 3.87 -3.63
C GLY A 55 -3.91 3.61 -4.63
N PRO A 56 -4.92 2.84 -4.21
CA PRO A 56 -6.11 2.67 -5.03
C PRO A 56 -6.83 4.01 -5.20
N SER A 57 -7.55 4.12 -6.31
CA SER A 57 -8.58 5.15 -6.47
C SER A 57 -9.92 4.68 -5.90
N HIS A 58 -10.87 5.60 -5.78
CA HIS A 58 -12.24 5.28 -5.38
C HIS A 58 -12.99 4.36 -6.36
N ALA A 59 -12.50 4.24 -7.61
CA ALA A 59 -13.07 3.34 -8.61
C ALA A 59 -12.55 1.91 -8.46
N PHE A 60 -11.39 1.73 -7.82
CA PHE A 60 -10.77 0.43 -7.61
C PHE A 60 -11.53 -0.38 -6.55
N SER A 61 -11.71 -1.68 -6.82
CA SER A 61 -12.33 -2.59 -5.86
C SER A 61 -11.71 -3.98 -5.93
N GLY A 62 -11.59 -4.64 -4.79
CA GLY A 62 -10.98 -5.96 -4.68
C GLY A 62 -9.55 -5.92 -4.15
N ALA A 63 -8.77 -6.95 -4.50
CA ALA A 63 -7.39 -7.12 -4.03
C ALA A 63 -6.44 -6.15 -4.75
N PHE A 64 -5.71 -5.37 -3.97
CA PHE A 64 -4.66 -4.47 -4.44
C PHE A 64 -3.30 -5.11 -4.18
N GLU A 65 -2.64 -5.56 -5.25
CA GLU A 65 -1.34 -6.22 -5.17
C GLU A 65 -0.36 -5.53 -6.12
N LEU A 66 0.77 -5.06 -5.57
CA LEU A 66 1.86 -4.46 -6.33
C LEU A 66 3.17 -5.22 -6.03
N PRO A 67 3.39 -6.39 -6.67
CA PRO A 67 4.67 -7.08 -6.62
C PRO A 67 5.75 -6.31 -7.39
N GLY A 68 7.02 -6.58 -7.11
CA GLY A 68 8.15 -5.97 -7.80
C GLY A 68 8.50 -4.54 -7.39
N VAL A 69 7.64 -3.85 -6.66
CA VAL A 69 7.90 -2.51 -6.12
C VAL A 69 8.66 -2.62 -4.80
N GLU A 70 9.89 -2.09 -4.75
CA GLU A 70 10.78 -2.17 -3.59
C GLU A 70 10.74 -0.89 -2.73
N SER A 71 10.40 0.26 -3.32
CA SER A 71 10.40 1.56 -2.64
C SER A 71 9.24 2.42 -3.12
N ILE A 72 8.54 3.06 -2.17
CA ILE A 72 7.49 4.04 -2.50
C ILE A 72 7.67 5.36 -1.74
N GLY A 73 7.15 6.46 -2.27
CA GLY A 73 7.06 7.73 -1.52
C GLY A 73 6.21 7.59 -0.27
N LYS A 74 4.94 7.26 -0.46
CA LYS A 74 3.93 7.09 0.58
C LYS A 74 2.84 6.12 0.10
N PHE A 75 2.28 5.31 1.00
CA PHE A 75 1.04 4.59 0.71
C PHE A 75 -0.18 5.31 1.30
N SER A 76 -1.27 5.44 0.53
CA SER A 76 -2.51 6.03 1.04
C SER A 76 -3.77 5.43 0.42
N SER A 77 -4.59 4.83 1.27
CA SER A 77 -5.95 4.37 0.98
C SER A 77 -6.91 4.90 2.06
N GLY A 78 -7.99 5.54 1.64
CA GLY A 78 -8.99 6.14 2.52
C GLY A 78 -8.63 7.54 3.03
N TYR A 79 -9.13 7.88 4.23
CA TYR A 79 -9.17 9.27 4.73
C TYR A 79 -8.68 9.42 6.17
N LEU A 80 -8.14 10.59 6.50
CA LEU A 80 -7.88 11.00 7.87
C LEU A 80 -9.12 11.65 8.47
N GLY A 81 -9.94 10.85 9.15
CA GLY A 81 -11.10 11.27 9.93
C GLY A 81 -12.41 10.62 9.49
N PRO A 82 -13.40 10.53 10.41
CA PRO A 82 -14.64 9.80 10.16
C PRO A 82 -15.51 10.52 9.14
N LYS A 83 -16.36 9.75 8.43
CA LYS A 83 -17.36 10.31 7.53
C LYS A 83 -18.37 11.14 8.31
N LEU A 84 -18.38 12.45 8.07
CA LEU A 84 -19.37 13.34 8.66
C LEU A 84 -20.73 13.16 7.98
N ARG A 85 -21.81 13.38 8.74
CA ARG A 85 -23.18 13.32 8.22
C ARG A 85 -23.37 14.34 7.10
N GLY A 86 -23.88 13.88 5.94
CA GLY A 86 -24.04 14.72 4.75
C GLY A 86 -22.78 14.87 3.90
N SER A 87 -21.72 14.09 4.19
CA SER A 87 -20.52 14.05 3.36
C SER A 87 -20.73 13.20 2.10
N GLU A 88 -20.34 13.76 0.95
CA GLU A 88 -20.24 13.08 -0.35
C GLU A 88 -18.96 12.23 -0.49
N ARG A 89 -18.25 11.97 0.63
CA ARG A 89 -17.04 11.13 0.66
C ARG A 89 -17.31 9.78 0.02
N VAL A 90 -16.48 9.41 -0.95
CA VAL A 90 -16.48 8.10 -1.59
C VAL A 90 -15.37 7.25 -0.98
N ASP A 91 -15.72 6.05 -0.56
CA ASP A 91 -14.84 5.18 0.22
C ASP A 91 -14.11 4.23 -0.73
N ASP A 92 -12.83 3.99 -0.47
CA ASP A 92 -12.06 3.03 -1.26
C ASP A 92 -12.56 1.62 -0.99
N ARG A 93 -12.81 0.85 -2.05
CA ARG A 93 -13.45 -0.47 -1.97
C ARG A 93 -12.43 -1.62 -2.04
N VAL A 94 -11.21 -1.33 -1.60
CA VAL A 94 -10.13 -2.30 -1.53
C VAL A 94 -10.42 -3.33 -0.43
N THR A 95 -10.20 -4.60 -0.73
CA THR A 95 -10.46 -5.69 0.22
C THR A 95 -9.17 -6.19 0.87
N THR A 96 -8.10 -6.26 0.11
CA THR A 96 -6.78 -6.69 0.59
C THR A 96 -5.73 -5.78 -0.02
N VAL A 97 -4.66 -5.51 0.71
CA VAL A 97 -3.52 -4.74 0.21
C VAL A 97 -2.24 -5.52 0.47
N SER A 98 -1.48 -5.79 -0.58
CA SER A 98 -0.19 -6.47 -0.49
C SER A 98 0.87 -5.83 -1.39
N MET A 99 2.07 -5.70 -0.85
CA MET A 99 3.29 -5.33 -1.57
C MET A 99 4.42 -6.24 -1.07
N PRO A 100 4.57 -7.44 -1.67
CA PRO A 100 5.45 -8.48 -1.14
C PRO A 100 6.94 -8.13 -1.20
N ASP A 101 7.31 -7.18 -2.08
CA ASP A 101 8.69 -6.77 -2.32
C ASP A 101 9.04 -5.41 -1.71
N LEU A 102 8.06 -4.70 -1.12
CA LEU A 102 8.27 -3.38 -0.55
C LEU A 102 9.22 -3.44 0.65
N LEU A 103 10.30 -2.65 0.59
CA LEU A 103 11.33 -2.57 1.61
C LEU A 103 11.18 -1.33 2.48
N ASN A 104 10.87 -0.18 1.87
CA ASN A 104 10.81 1.09 2.59
C ASN A 104 9.87 2.11 1.93
N THR A 105 9.48 3.11 2.73
CA THR A 105 8.93 4.36 2.20
C THR A 105 9.98 5.48 2.27
N THR A 106 9.97 6.43 1.32
CA THR A 106 11.04 7.44 1.17
C THR A 106 10.66 8.83 1.66
N SER A 107 9.39 9.24 1.53
CA SER A 107 8.97 10.62 1.76
C SER A 107 7.70 10.75 2.61
N GLY A 108 7.02 9.65 2.90
CA GLY A 108 5.84 9.64 3.75
C GLY A 108 5.48 8.26 4.30
N GLY A 109 4.42 8.27 5.11
CA GLY A 109 3.99 7.09 5.86
C GLY A 109 3.14 6.08 5.08
N VAL A 110 2.36 5.31 5.84
CA VAL A 110 1.38 4.36 5.34
C VAL A 110 0.03 4.70 5.98
N LEU A 111 -0.98 4.98 5.17
CA LEU A 111 -2.33 5.29 5.64
C LEU A 111 -3.36 4.29 5.11
N PHE A 112 -4.11 3.70 6.02
CA PHE A 112 -5.38 3.01 5.79
C PHE A 112 -6.45 3.63 6.69
N GLY A 113 -7.40 4.38 6.12
CA GLY A 113 -8.37 5.14 6.91
C GLY A 113 -9.82 4.92 6.49
N TYR A 114 -10.63 4.38 7.40
CA TYR A 114 -12.08 4.20 7.24
C TYR A 114 -12.42 3.38 5.98
N LEU A 115 -11.79 2.21 5.86
CA LEU A 115 -11.98 1.25 4.78
C LEU A 115 -12.87 0.10 5.26
N ASP A 116 -14.17 0.20 4.97
CA ASP A 116 -15.19 -0.74 5.45
C ASP A 116 -15.00 -2.18 4.90
N ASN A 117 -14.31 -2.33 3.77
CA ASN A 117 -14.13 -3.63 3.12
C ASN A 117 -12.73 -4.24 3.32
N LEU A 118 -11.81 -3.51 3.95
CA LEU A 118 -10.43 -3.98 4.11
C LEU A 118 -10.41 -5.10 5.14
N THR A 119 -9.92 -6.27 4.75
CA THR A 119 -9.81 -7.46 5.61
C THR A 119 -8.37 -7.80 5.98
N SER A 120 -7.40 -7.51 5.10
CA SER A 120 -5.99 -7.82 5.33
C SER A 120 -5.01 -6.83 4.70
N VAL A 121 -3.90 -6.57 5.39
CA VAL A 121 -2.73 -5.84 4.90
C VAL A 121 -1.48 -6.69 5.09
N ASP A 122 -0.68 -6.84 4.04
CA ASP A 122 0.52 -7.70 4.04
C ASP A 122 1.72 -7.03 3.35
N PHE A 123 2.69 -6.57 4.15
CA PHE A 123 3.98 -6.06 3.68
C PHE A 123 5.13 -6.85 4.33
N PRO A 124 5.43 -8.07 3.86
CA PRO A 124 6.30 -9.02 4.55
C PRO A 124 7.77 -8.58 4.62
N LYS A 125 8.23 -7.72 3.71
CA LYS A 125 9.62 -7.23 3.65
C LYS A 125 9.78 -5.77 4.07
N LEU A 126 8.69 -5.08 4.41
CA LEU A 126 8.74 -3.67 4.75
C LEU A 126 9.50 -3.50 6.06
N ASP A 127 10.68 -2.90 5.98
CA ASP A 127 11.60 -2.72 7.10
C ASP A 127 11.45 -1.34 7.73
N THR A 128 11.31 -0.29 6.92
CA THR A 128 11.30 1.10 7.40
C THR A 128 10.13 1.90 6.82
N ILE A 129 9.42 2.65 7.67
CA ILE A 129 8.43 3.65 7.26
C ILE A 129 8.97 5.06 7.56
N SER A 130 9.21 5.83 6.49
CA SER A 130 9.55 7.26 6.55
C SER A 130 8.31 8.11 6.82
N GLY A 131 7.79 8.09 8.05
CA GLY A 131 6.64 8.86 8.49
C GLY A 131 5.77 8.05 9.44
N ASP A 132 4.46 8.29 9.39
CA ASP A 132 3.50 7.63 10.28
C ASP A 132 2.96 6.32 9.69
N LEU A 133 2.79 5.31 10.54
CA LEU A 133 1.97 4.14 10.24
C LEU A 133 0.58 4.36 10.83
N VAL A 134 -0.42 4.58 9.99
CA VAL A 134 -1.79 4.93 10.41
C VAL A 134 -2.78 3.91 9.86
N LEU A 135 -3.39 3.14 10.75
CA LEU A 135 -4.55 2.31 10.49
C LEU A 135 -5.67 2.79 11.42
N ILE A 136 -6.72 3.38 10.86
CA ILE A 136 -7.83 3.95 11.64
C ILE A 136 -9.18 3.60 11.06
N GLY A 137 -10.12 3.18 11.91
CA GLY A 137 -11.51 2.94 11.52
C GLY A 137 -11.72 1.81 10.50
N ASN A 138 -10.76 0.88 10.39
CA ASN A 138 -10.85 -0.29 9.50
C ASN A 138 -11.37 -1.50 10.31
N TYR A 139 -12.65 -1.50 10.67
CA TYR A 139 -13.18 -2.46 11.64
C TYR A 139 -13.27 -3.92 11.12
N GLU A 140 -13.29 -4.11 9.80
CA GLU A 140 -13.25 -5.44 9.18
C GLU A 140 -11.81 -5.98 8.97
N ALA A 141 -10.79 -5.16 9.25
CA ALA A 141 -9.39 -5.54 9.04
C ALA A 141 -8.94 -6.47 10.16
N LYS A 142 -8.83 -7.77 9.85
CA LYS A 142 -8.49 -8.82 10.82
C LYS A 142 -7.00 -9.05 10.92
N THR A 143 -6.26 -8.84 9.82
CA THR A 143 -4.84 -9.17 9.75
C THR A 143 -3.99 -7.98 9.28
N LEU A 144 -2.93 -7.71 10.04
CA LEU A 144 -1.86 -6.79 9.69
C LEU A 144 -0.53 -7.52 9.83
N THR A 145 0.12 -7.79 8.70
CA THR A 145 1.37 -8.56 8.63
C THR A 145 2.54 -7.65 8.23
N LEU A 146 3.37 -7.31 9.21
CA LEU A 146 4.57 -6.46 9.06
C LEU A 146 5.79 -7.07 9.80
N PRO A 147 6.18 -8.31 9.47
CA PRO A 147 7.16 -9.09 10.24
C PRO A 147 8.61 -8.63 10.08
N ALA A 148 8.91 -7.75 9.12
CA ALA A 148 10.23 -7.16 8.93
C ALA A 148 10.32 -5.72 9.43
N LEU A 149 9.20 -5.08 9.77
CA LEU A 149 9.15 -3.67 10.15
C LEU A 149 9.95 -3.40 11.42
N SER A 150 11.11 -2.78 11.28
CA SER A 150 12.02 -2.49 12.37
C SER A 150 11.96 -1.02 12.81
N ASP A 151 11.59 -0.11 11.90
CA ASP A 151 11.57 1.33 12.18
C ASP A 151 10.35 2.06 11.58
N VAL A 152 9.79 2.97 12.38
CA VAL A 152 8.78 3.95 11.98
C VAL A 152 9.25 5.30 12.50
N THR A 153 9.73 6.14 11.60
CA THR A 153 10.41 7.40 11.97
C THR A 153 9.47 8.45 12.56
N GLY A 154 8.17 8.39 12.21
CA GLY A 154 7.12 9.23 12.79
C GLY A 154 6.49 8.57 14.02
N GLY A 155 5.22 8.22 13.91
CA GLY A 155 4.48 7.50 14.94
C GLY A 155 3.56 6.41 14.39
N GLY A 156 3.11 5.54 15.28
CA GLY A 156 2.09 4.54 14.98
C GLY A 156 0.74 4.92 15.56
N LEU A 157 -0.31 4.90 14.73
CA LEU A 157 -1.70 4.93 15.18
C LEU A 157 -2.39 3.68 14.63
N LEU A 158 -2.73 2.77 15.53
CA LEU A 158 -3.46 1.54 15.22
C LEU A 158 -4.79 1.55 15.99
N ASP A 159 -5.88 1.79 15.27
CA ASP A 159 -7.25 1.79 15.77
C ASP A 159 -8.11 0.88 14.90
N GLY A 160 -8.45 -0.30 15.44
CA GLY A 160 -9.15 -1.36 14.72
C GLY A 160 -9.35 -2.61 15.58
N HIS A 161 -9.95 -3.66 14.97
CA HIS A 161 -10.22 -4.96 15.59
C HIS A 161 -9.31 -6.04 14.99
N PHE A 162 -8.00 -5.94 15.24
CA PHE A 162 -7.03 -6.89 14.69
C PHE A 162 -7.05 -8.20 15.50
N ASP A 163 -7.34 -9.31 14.83
CA ASP A 163 -7.31 -10.65 15.43
C ASP A 163 -5.87 -11.15 15.58
N SER A 164 -4.98 -10.73 14.68
CA SER A 164 -3.55 -11.04 14.74
C SER A 164 -2.68 -9.87 14.28
N TYR A 165 -1.63 -9.63 15.05
CA TYR A 165 -0.52 -8.75 14.73
C TYR A 165 0.76 -9.58 14.85
N VAL A 166 1.53 -9.66 13.77
CA VAL A 166 2.86 -10.30 13.77
C VAL A 166 3.89 -9.16 13.68
N PRO A 167 4.33 -8.60 14.82
CA PRO A 167 5.44 -7.66 14.81
C PRO A 167 6.72 -8.37 14.40
N SER A 168 7.69 -7.58 13.97
CA SER A 168 9.06 -8.06 13.81
C SER A 168 9.56 -8.79 15.06
N PRO A 169 10.30 -9.89 14.88
CA PRO A 169 10.96 -10.54 16.01
C PRO A 169 11.93 -9.52 16.61
N CYS A 170 11.69 -9.10 17.86
CA CYS A 170 12.57 -8.19 18.59
C CYS A 170 14.02 -8.68 18.51
N PRO A 171 14.96 -7.95 17.89
CA PRO A 171 16.37 -8.35 17.82
C PRO A 171 17.09 -8.26 19.19
N PHE A 172 16.42 -7.74 20.23
CA PHE A 172 17.00 -7.48 21.55
C PHE A 172 16.62 -8.45 22.67
N LEU A 173 15.98 -9.59 22.38
CA LEU A 173 15.98 -10.70 23.33
C LEU A 173 17.36 -11.38 23.31
N LEU A 174 18.35 -10.69 23.89
CA LEU A 174 19.56 -11.35 24.34
C LEU A 174 19.14 -12.46 25.30
N PRO A 175 19.66 -13.70 25.16
CA PRO A 175 19.47 -14.71 26.18
C PRO A 175 19.92 -14.12 27.52
N SER A 176 19.09 -14.26 28.56
CA SER A 176 19.41 -13.83 29.91
C SER A 176 20.83 -14.26 30.26
N PRO A 177 21.70 -13.37 30.76
CA PRO A 177 23.05 -13.76 31.15
C PRO A 177 22.96 -14.91 32.15
N PRO A 178 23.84 -15.93 32.04
CA PRO A 178 23.84 -17.03 33.00
C PRO A 178 24.01 -16.49 34.42
N PRO A 179 23.34 -17.06 35.42
CA PRO A 179 23.46 -16.60 36.80
C PRO A 179 24.94 -16.59 37.21
N LEU A 180 25.38 -15.46 37.73
CA LEU A 180 26.75 -15.30 38.23
C LEU A 180 27.06 -16.40 39.25
N PRO A 181 28.23 -17.06 39.18
CA PRO A 181 28.61 -18.03 40.18
C PRO A 181 28.68 -17.33 41.55
N HIS A 182 28.02 -17.92 42.55
CA HIS A 182 28.13 -17.48 43.93
C HIS A 182 29.59 -17.62 44.39
N ILE A 183 30.31 -16.50 44.43
CA ILE A 183 31.61 -16.42 45.10
C ILE A 183 31.30 -16.35 46.60
N SER A 184 31.45 -17.48 47.28
CA SER A 184 31.46 -17.53 48.73
C SER A 184 32.74 -16.85 49.24
N VAL A 185 32.58 -15.67 49.85
CA VAL A 185 33.67 -14.99 50.55
C VAL A 185 34.01 -15.79 51.81
N PRO A 186 35.25 -16.26 52.01
CA PRO A 186 35.62 -16.95 53.24
C PRO A 186 35.71 -15.93 54.39
N ALA A 187 35.06 -16.25 55.52
CA ALA A 187 35.18 -15.48 56.74
C ALA A 187 36.63 -15.50 57.23
N THR A 188 37.26 -14.33 57.29
CA THR A 188 38.53 -14.14 57.98
C THR A 188 38.31 -14.25 59.48
N HIS A 189 38.99 -15.22 60.08
CA HIS A 189 39.16 -15.37 61.53
C HIS A 189 39.87 -14.12 62.07
N GLU A 190 39.19 -13.33 62.89
CA GLU A 190 39.86 -12.43 63.84
C GLU A 190 40.11 -13.22 65.14
N SER A 191 41.35 -13.10 65.61
CA SER A 191 41.97 -13.74 66.77
C SER A 191 41.49 -13.19 68.11
#